data_AF-A0A9D1FAA6-F1
#
_entry.id   AF-A0A9D1FAA6-F1
#
_cell.length_a   1.000
_cell.length_b   1.000
_cell.length_c   1.000
_cell.angle_alpha   90.00
_cell.angle_beta   90.00
_cell.angle_gamma   90.00
#
_symmetry.space_group_name_H-M   'P 1'
#
loop_
_entity.id
_entity.type
_entity.pdbx_description
1 polymer ?
#
loop_
_entity_poly.entity_id
_entity_poly.type
_entity_poly.pdbx_seq_one_letter_code
_entity_poly.pdbx_strand_id
1 'polypeptide(L)'
;MTKLYIIRHAEAEGNLFRRIHGHYNSNVTHDGLKQIAALERRFQGETIDVCYSSDLVRTRVTARAVYEPRDLPLRLEPGFREVNLGPWEDLPFGLLEREQRDQLAAFSHRPREWHVDGAEDFLVYQRRFLDTLERVAQYHDGNTVAIFTHGCVIRAMLEGLFPGQEAGHCDNTGVTLLEYDGGQYREIYRNDNSHLPGQLSTFAKQNWWRKERVQRDRNLWFRPLGNDPQWYVQCRREAWEGIYGPGSFPDGAAYYADAVGRAAGEPWAICQAMLGEEPAGLLQLDWNRGAEQRVGYIPFLYLLPQFRRLGLGVQLIGQAVSFYRRLGRTHLQLAVSPENPGAVRFYQRYGMTQAGTVAGAGKTLWLMDFNMDLTRDLEPALIKI
;
A
#
# COMPACT_ATOMS: atom_id res chain seq x y z
N MET A 1 -11.98 -18.09 30.32
CA MET A 1 -11.05 -17.06 29.81
C MET A 1 -10.65 -17.37 28.37
N THR A 2 -10.73 -16.38 27.50
CA THR A 2 -10.35 -16.44 26.07
C THR A 2 -9.08 -15.65 25.84
N LYS A 3 -8.11 -16.20 25.11
CA LYS A 3 -6.91 -15.46 24.65
C LYS A 3 -7.13 -14.93 23.25
N LEU A 4 -6.81 -13.66 23.00
CA LEU A 4 -7.07 -12.96 21.75
C LEU A 4 -5.76 -12.35 21.21
N TYR A 5 -5.21 -12.96 20.16
CA TYR A 5 -4.12 -12.38 19.38
C TYR A 5 -4.70 -11.45 18.31
N ILE A 6 -4.54 -10.14 18.48
CA ILE A 6 -4.95 -9.12 17.51
C ILE A 6 -3.74 -8.77 16.64
N ILE A 7 -3.84 -9.03 15.33
CA ILE A 7 -2.71 -9.00 14.40
C ILE A 7 -3.02 -8.05 13.26
N ARG A 8 -2.15 -7.06 13.03
CA ARG A 8 -2.25 -6.18 11.85
C ARG A 8 -1.82 -6.92 10.58
N HIS A 9 -2.46 -6.66 9.45
CA HIS A 9 -2.01 -7.17 8.15
C HIS A 9 -0.53 -6.82 7.83
N ALA A 10 0.10 -7.65 7.02
CA ALA A 10 1.42 -7.39 6.43
C ALA A 10 1.40 -6.18 5.49
N GLU A 11 2.57 -5.63 5.14
CA GLU A 11 2.72 -4.49 4.25
C GLU A 11 1.92 -4.75 2.96
N ALA A 12 1.03 -3.81 2.66
CA ALA A 12 0.18 -3.86 1.49
C ALA A 12 0.41 -2.62 0.61
N GLU A 13 -0.05 -2.68 -0.63
CA GLU A 13 0.29 -1.70 -1.67
C GLU A 13 0.08 -0.23 -1.26
N GLY A 14 -1.02 0.14 -0.59
CA GLY A 14 -1.21 1.52 -0.11
C GLY A 14 -0.22 1.96 0.97
N ASN A 15 0.33 1.05 1.80
CA ASN A 15 1.44 1.38 2.70
C ASN A 15 2.69 1.75 1.90
N LEU A 16 2.97 0.98 0.84
CA LEU A 16 4.14 1.13 -0.02
C LEU A 16 4.03 2.36 -0.94
N PHE A 17 2.89 2.49 -1.61
CA PHE A 17 2.59 3.52 -2.59
C PHE A 17 2.14 4.84 -1.98
N ARG A 18 1.99 4.90 -0.65
CA ARG A 18 1.50 6.08 0.07
C ARG A 18 0.12 6.51 -0.42
N ARG A 19 -0.80 5.55 -0.46
CA ARG A 19 -2.22 5.73 -0.76
C ARG A 19 -3.07 5.33 0.43
N ILE A 20 -4.18 6.03 0.62
CA ILE A 20 -5.08 5.84 1.76
C ILE A 20 -5.80 4.49 1.64
N HIS A 21 -5.63 3.61 2.62
CA HIS A 21 -6.27 2.29 2.68
C HIS A 21 -7.53 2.30 3.55
N GLY A 22 -8.66 1.95 2.96
CA GLY A 22 -9.90 1.62 3.66
C GLY A 22 -10.39 0.24 3.26
N HIS A 23 -11.59 0.15 2.68
CA HIS A 23 -12.27 -1.09 2.30
C HIS A 23 -11.91 -1.62 0.93
N TYR A 24 -11.32 -0.82 0.03
CA TYR A 24 -10.88 -1.36 -1.25
C TYR A 24 -9.80 -2.44 -1.09
N ASN A 25 -9.82 -3.40 -1.99
CA ASN A 25 -8.86 -4.49 -2.00
C ASN A 25 -7.54 -4.05 -2.65
N SER A 26 -6.46 -4.35 -1.93
CA SER A 26 -5.09 -4.19 -2.37
C SER A 26 -4.28 -5.40 -1.94
N ASN A 27 -3.22 -5.66 -2.69
CA ASN A 27 -2.39 -6.85 -2.45
C ASN A 27 -1.39 -6.60 -1.34
N VAL A 28 -0.92 -7.68 -0.71
CA VAL A 28 0.31 -7.61 0.08
C VAL A 28 1.49 -7.38 -0.86
N THR A 29 2.50 -6.65 -0.40
CA THR A 29 3.71 -6.41 -1.19
C THR A 29 4.63 -7.63 -1.14
N HIS A 30 5.67 -7.62 -1.96
CA HIS A 30 6.72 -8.63 -1.89
C HIS A 30 7.45 -8.65 -0.53
N ASP A 31 7.63 -7.48 0.11
CA ASP A 31 8.15 -7.41 1.48
C ASP A 31 7.09 -7.87 2.50
N GLY A 32 5.81 -7.63 2.23
CA GLY A 32 4.69 -8.18 3.00
C GLY A 32 4.69 -9.71 3.03
N LEU A 33 4.98 -10.38 1.91
CA LEU A 33 5.15 -11.85 1.89
C LEU A 33 6.28 -12.32 2.82
N LYS A 34 7.38 -11.57 2.90
CA LYS A 34 8.49 -11.88 3.83
C LYS A 34 8.08 -11.64 5.29
N GLN A 35 7.26 -10.62 5.55
CA GLN A 35 6.69 -10.39 6.89
C GLN A 35 5.75 -11.53 7.30
N ILE A 36 4.92 -12.04 6.38
CA ILE A 36 4.06 -13.22 6.62
C ILE A 36 4.91 -14.42 7.03
N ALA A 37 6.00 -14.71 6.31
CA ALA A 37 6.92 -15.79 6.68
C ALA A 37 7.64 -15.56 8.03
N ALA A 38 7.82 -14.31 8.47
CA ALA A 38 8.35 -13.99 9.80
C ALA A 38 7.29 -14.16 10.89
N LEU A 39 6.05 -13.77 10.60
CA LEU A 39 4.91 -13.96 11.48
C LEU A 39 4.60 -15.44 11.70
N GLU A 40 4.67 -16.26 10.65
CA GLU A 40 4.51 -17.71 10.76
C GLU A 40 5.49 -18.29 11.77
N ARG A 41 6.78 -17.95 11.63
CA ARG A 41 7.84 -18.36 12.56
C ARG A 41 7.57 -17.93 13.99
N ARG A 42 7.09 -16.69 14.20
CA ARG A 42 6.70 -16.20 15.53
C ARG A 42 5.66 -17.09 16.19
N PHE A 43 4.68 -17.55 15.42
CA PHE A 43 3.57 -18.33 15.96
C PHE A 43 3.90 -19.81 16.11
N GLN A 44 5.04 -20.36 15.63
CA GLN A 44 5.28 -21.82 15.65
C GLN A 44 5.11 -22.52 17.01
N GLY A 45 5.40 -21.84 18.12
CA GLY A 45 5.22 -22.37 19.48
C GLY A 45 3.88 -22.04 20.15
N GLU A 46 3.03 -21.25 19.48
CA GLU A 46 1.76 -20.78 20.03
C GLU A 46 0.62 -21.73 19.69
N THR A 47 -0.18 -22.08 20.70
CA THR A 47 -1.45 -22.79 20.49
C THR A 47 -2.50 -21.81 19.99
N ILE A 48 -3.13 -22.12 18.87
CA ILE A 48 -4.23 -21.33 18.29
C ILE A 48 -5.33 -22.32 17.94
N ASP A 49 -6.52 -22.07 18.46
CA ASP A 49 -7.69 -22.94 18.26
C ASP A 49 -8.57 -22.42 17.11
N VAL A 50 -8.62 -21.09 16.92
CA VAL A 50 -9.50 -20.44 15.95
C VAL A 50 -8.83 -19.26 15.28
N CYS A 51 -9.01 -19.12 13.96
CA CYS A 51 -8.49 -18.00 13.19
C CYS A 51 -9.62 -17.21 12.51
N TYR A 52 -9.69 -15.91 12.81
CA TYR A 52 -10.55 -14.94 12.14
C TYR A 52 -9.71 -13.95 11.34
N SER A 53 -10.30 -13.43 10.27
CA SER A 53 -9.72 -12.32 9.51
C SER A 53 -10.83 -11.39 9.03
N SER A 54 -10.52 -10.11 8.88
CA SER A 54 -11.32 -9.30 7.99
C SER A 54 -11.34 -9.93 6.59
N ASP A 55 -12.40 -9.72 5.84
CA ASP A 55 -12.56 -10.25 4.49
C ASP A 55 -11.75 -9.50 3.42
N LEU A 56 -10.99 -8.47 3.80
CA LEU A 56 -10.08 -7.76 2.88
C LEU A 56 -8.86 -8.63 2.53
N VAL A 57 -8.45 -8.59 1.25
CA VAL A 57 -7.40 -9.46 0.70
C VAL A 57 -6.12 -9.43 1.53
N ARG A 58 -5.64 -8.24 1.89
CA ARG A 58 -4.42 -8.08 2.70
C ARG A 58 -4.46 -8.79 4.05
N THR A 59 -5.60 -8.83 4.76
CA THR A 59 -5.70 -9.58 6.03
C THR A 59 -5.87 -11.06 5.79
N ARG A 60 -6.63 -11.46 4.76
CA ARG A 60 -6.81 -12.88 4.39
C ARG A 60 -5.48 -13.54 4.05
N VAL A 61 -4.69 -12.88 3.20
CA VAL A 61 -3.37 -13.37 2.79
C VAL A 61 -2.41 -13.38 3.98
N THR A 62 -2.46 -12.36 4.85
CA THR A 62 -1.63 -12.35 6.07
C THR A 62 -1.99 -13.49 7.03
N ALA A 63 -3.28 -13.81 7.15
CA ALA A 63 -3.75 -14.85 8.08
C ALA A 63 -3.19 -16.25 7.79
N ARG A 64 -2.75 -16.50 6.55
CA ARG A 64 -2.13 -17.76 6.12
C ARG A 64 -0.94 -18.16 6.99
N ALA A 65 -0.21 -17.17 7.53
CA ALA A 65 0.88 -17.40 8.49
C ALA A 65 0.47 -18.22 9.71
N VAL A 66 -0.82 -18.20 10.09
CA VAL A 66 -1.30 -18.88 11.29
C VAL A 66 -2.18 -20.07 10.95
N TYR A 67 -3.16 -19.92 10.05
CA TYR A 67 -4.16 -20.97 9.83
C TYR A 67 -3.67 -22.13 8.96
N GLU A 68 -2.85 -21.88 7.92
CA GLU A 68 -2.42 -22.95 7.00
C GLU A 68 -1.49 -23.97 7.67
N PRO A 69 -0.45 -23.57 8.44
CA PRO A 69 0.44 -24.53 9.10
C PRO A 69 -0.25 -25.38 10.17
N ARG A 70 -1.47 -25.00 10.57
CA ARG A 70 -2.27 -25.65 11.62
C ARG A 70 -3.50 -26.38 11.08
N ASP A 71 -3.71 -26.36 9.76
CA ASP A 71 -4.92 -26.89 9.12
C ASP A 71 -6.22 -26.34 9.74
N LEU A 72 -6.21 -25.06 10.13
CA LEU A 72 -7.38 -24.40 10.70
C LEU A 72 -8.23 -23.73 9.61
N PRO A 73 -9.56 -23.74 9.73
CA PRO A 73 -10.40 -22.94 8.84
C PRO A 73 -10.21 -21.44 9.12
N LEU A 74 -10.15 -20.64 8.07
CA LEU A 74 -10.17 -19.18 8.17
C LEU A 74 -11.62 -18.67 8.19
N ARG A 75 -12.03 -18.04 9.30
CA ARG A 75 -13.35 -17.42 9.42
C ARG A 75 -13.29 -15.95 9.00
N LEU A 76 -14.02 -15.58 7.96
CA LEU A 76 -14.09 -14.19 7.50
C LEU A 76 -15.15 -13.43 8.29
N GLU A 77 -14.78 -12.24 8.79
CA GLU A 77 -15.62 -11.43 9.65
C GLU A 77 -15.57 -9.96 9.23
N PRO A 78 -16.61 -9.44 8.53
CA PRO A 78 -16.67 -8.03 8.12
C PRO A 78 -16.60 -7.04 9.29
N GLY A 79 -16.99 -7.46 10.51
CA GLY A 79 -16.83 -6.67 11.73
C GLY A 79 -15.38 -6.29 12.04
N PHE A 80 -14.40 -6.99 11.47
CA PHE A 80 -12.96 -6.72 11.60
C PHE A 80 -12.35 -5.92 10.43
N ARG A 81 -13.14 -5.39 9.49
CA ARG A 81 -12.63 -4.50 8.44
C ARG A 81 -11.99 -3.23 9.00
N GLU A 82 -11.09 -2.65 8.22
CA GLU A 82 -10.56 -1.29 8.46
C GLU A 82 -11.69 -0.27 8.47
N VAL A 83 -11.37 0.98 8.79
CA VAL A 83 -12.29 2.11 8.57
C VAL A 83 -12.65 2.23 7.09
N ASN A 84 -13.94 2.38 6.78
CA ASN A 84 -14.39 2.82 5.46
C ASN A 84 -14.03 4.30 5.31
N LEU A 85 -13.15 4.62 4.37
CA LEU A 85 -12.67 5.99 4.17
C LEU A 85 -13.39 6.70 3.02
N GLY A 86 -14.38 6.04 2.41
CA GLY A 86 -15.25 6.62 1.41
C GLY A 86 -14.46 7.28 0.27
N PRO A 87 -14.71 8.56 -0.05
CA PRO A 87 -14.01 9.27 -1.12
C PRO A 87 -12.48 9.39 -0.96
N TRP A 88 -11.93 9.15 0.23
CA TRP A 88 -10.49 9.18 0.44
C TRP A 88 -9.79 7.90 -0.03
N GLU A 89 -10.52 6.81 -0.23
CA GLU A 89 -9.93 5.53 -0.59
C GLU A 89 -9.16 5.58 -1.91
N ASP A 90 -7.99 4.95 -1.90
CA ASP A 90 -7.06 4.93 -3.03
C ASP A 90 -6.65 6.34 -3.51
N LEU A 91 -6.75 7.38 -2.69
CA LEU A 91 -6.12 8.68 -2.96
C LEU A 91 -4.67 8.71 -2.44
N PRO A 92 -3.74 9.42 -3.12
CA PRO A 92 -2.42 9.69 -2.57
C PRO A 92 -2.51 10.55 -1.30
N PHE A 93 -1.72 10.23 -0.28
CA PHE A 93 -1.64 11.07 0.94
C PHE A 93 -1.30 12.52 0.62
N GLY A 94 -0.42 12.77 -0.36
CA GLY A 94 -0.02 14.12 -0.75
C GLY A 94 -1.18 14.98 -1.27
N LEU A 95 -2.24 14.34 -1.80
CA LEU A 95 -3.41 15.06 -2.29
C LEU A 95 -4.25 15.56 -1.11
N LEU A 96 -4.45 14.71 -0.11
CA LEU A 96 -5.15 15.10 1.12
C LEU A 96 -4.36 16.13 1.94
N GLU A 97 -3.02 16.02 1.98
CA GLU A 97 -2.15 17.03 2.62
C GLU A 97 -2.30 18.43 2.02
N ARG A 98 -2.64 18.49 0.72
CA ARG A 98 -2.88 19.72 -0.04
C ARG A 98 -4.31 20.21 0.10
N GLU A 99 -5.29 19.35 -0.16
CA GLU A 99 -6.70 19.77 -0.33
C GLU A 99 -7.53 19.67 0.95
N GLN A 100 -7.15 18.79 1.89
CA GLN A 100 -7.95 18.46 3.08
C GLN A 100 -7.09 18.34 4.33
N ARG A 101 -6.10 19.23 4.47
CA ARG A 101 -5.06 19.17 5.52
C ARG A 101 -5.64 19.05 6.93
N ASP A 102 -6.65 19.84 7.25
CA ASP A 102 -7.22 19.87 8.61
C ASP A 102 -7.95 18.58 8.93
N GLN A 103 -8.68 18.01 7.96
CA GLN A 103 -9.31 16.70 8.11
C GLN A 103 -8.28 15.59 8.21
N LEU A 104 -7.18 15.62 7.43
CA LEU A 104 -6.12 14.63 7.54
C LEU A 104 -5.41 14.68 8.91
N ALA A 105 -5.23 15.89 9.45
CA ALA A 105 -4.71 16.09 10.80
C ALA A 105 -5.70 15.59 11.87
N ALA A 106 -7.00 15.82 11.69
CA ALA A 106 -8.04 15.27 12.55
C ALA A 106 -8.03 13.73 12.51
N PHE A 107 -8.00 13.12 11.34
CA PHE A 107 -7.92 11.66 11.17
C PHE A 107 -6.74 11.05 11.94
N SER A 108 -5.59 11.71 11.91
CA SER A 108 -4.35 11.21 12.52
C SER A 108 -4.29 11.42 14.04
N HIS A 109 -4.83 12.52 14.55
CA HIS A 109 -4.56 12.98 15.92
C HIS A 109 -5.81 13.23 16.77
N ARG A 110 -6.95 13.52 16.14
CA ARG A 110 -8.23 13.86 16.78
C ARG A 110 -9.37 13.14 16.06
N PRO A 111 -9.36 11.80 15.99
CA PRO A 111 -10.23 11.07 15.07
C PRO A 111 -11.73 11.23 15.38
N ARG A 112 -12.10 11.67 16.58
CA ARG A 112 -13.48 12.04 16.96
C ARG A 112 -13.97 13.33 16.29
N GLU A 113 -13.06 14.19 15.82
CA GLU A 113 -13.35 15.43 15.09
C GLU A 113 -13.27 15.25 13.58
N TRP A 114 -12.75 14.09 13.12
CA TRP A 114 -12.63 13.80 11.70
C TRP A 114 -13.98 13.35 11.15
N HIS A 115 -14.36 13.95 10.03
CA HIS A 115 -15.59 13.62 9.32
C HIS A 115 -15.42 13.88 7.82
N VAL A 116 -15.85 12.91 7.01
CA VAL A 116 -15.86 12.97 5.55
C VAL A 116 -17.12 12.28 5.07
N ASP A 117 -17.91 12.95 4.23
CA ASP A 117 -19.14 12.39 3.68
C ASP A 117 -18.86 11.06 2.96
N GLY A 118 -19.57 9.99 3.36
CA GLY A 118 -19.41 8.64 2.82
C GLY A 118 -18.36 7.78 3.51
N ALA A 119 -17.64 8.30 4.52
CA ALA A 119 -16.75 7.53 5.38
C ALA A 119 -17.44 7.08 6.70
N GLU A 120 -16.86 6.09 7.39
CA GLU A 120 -17.29 5.69 8.74
C GLU A 120 -16.77 6.69 9.80
N ASP A 121 -17.64 7.20 10.66
CA ASP A 121 -17.23 7.99 11.83
C ASP A 121 -16.50 7.15 12.88
N PHE A 122 -15.63 7.79 13.68
CA PHE A 122 -14.82 7.14 14.74
C PHE A 122 -15.62 6.21 15.65
N LEU A 123 -16.73 6.70 16.20
CA LEU A 123 -17.53 5.93 17.15
C LEU A 123 -18.22 4.75 16.49
N VAL A 124 -18.55 4.85 15.20
CA VAL A 124 -19.23 3.80 14.44
C VAL A 124 -18.30 2.61 14.23
N TYR A 125 -17.11 2.84 13.67
CA TYR A 125 -16.18 1.74 13.42
C TYR A 125 -15.56 1.19 14.71
N GLN A 126 -15.36 2.05 15.74
CA GLN A 126 -14.91 1.59 17.05
C GLN A 126 -15.94 0.63 17.66
N ARG A 127 -17.22 1.03 17.68
CA ARG A 127 -18.29 0.20 18.23
C ARG A 127 -18.45 -1.11 17.45
N ARG A 128 -18.45 -1.04 16.11
CA ARG A 128 -18.46 -2.23 15.23
C ARG A 128 -17.37 -3.23 15.61
N PHE A 129 -16.13 -2.75 15.77
CA PHE A 129 -15.00 -3.63 16.10
C PHE A 129 -15.16 -4.24 17.50
N LEU A 130 -15.50 -3.44 18.51
CA LEU A 130 -15.64 -3.89 19.90
C LEU A 130 -16.79 -4.89 20.08
N ASP A 131 -17.95 -4.65 19.47
CA ASP A 131 -19.09 -5.57 19.51
C ASP A 131 -18.74 -6.92 18.87
N THR A 132 -18.00 -6.88 17.77
CA THR A 132 -17.53 -8.10 17.09
C THR A 132 -16.50 -8.84 17.94
N LEU A 133 -15.55 -8.12 18.54
CA LEU A 133 -14.52 -8.70 19.40
C LEU A 133 -15.12 -9.38 20.63
N GLU A 134 -16.06 -8.73 21.31
CA GLU A 134 -16.73 -9.28 22.49
C GLU A 134 -17.55 -10.53 22.15
N ARG A 135 -18.32 -10.49 21.05
CA ARG A 135 -19.06 -11.67 20.58
C ARG A 135 -18.12 -12.85 20.30
N VAL A 136 -17.00 -12.61 19.63
CA VAL A 136 -16.00 -13.66 19.33
C VAL A 136 -15.36 -14.17 20.63
N ALA A 137 -15.02 -13.29 21.56
CA ALA A 137 -14.40 -13.66 22.82
C ALA A 137 -15.33 -14.52 23.69
N GLN A 138 -16.61 -14.16 23.79
CA GLN A 138 -17.63 -14.92 24.53
C GLN A 138 -17.93 -16.28 23.90
N TYR A 139 -18.02 -16.33 22.57
CA TYR A 139 -18.33 -17.58 21.86
C TYR A 139 -17.20 -18.62 21.97
N HIS A 140 -15.96 -18.15 22.18
CA HIS A 140 -14.76 -18.99 22.25
C HIS A 140 -14.17 -19.07 23.65
N ASP A 141 -15.01 -19.11 24.69
CA ASP A 141 -14.52 -19.27 26.07
C ASP A 141 -13.63 -20.50 26.23
N GLY A 142 -12.45 -20.31 26.83
CA GLY A 142 -11.42 -21.34 26.99
C GLY A 142 -10.47 -21.51 25.81
N ASN A 143 -10.75 -20.89 24.65
CA ASN A 143 -9.91 -21.01 23.45
C ASN A 143 -8.92 -19.85 23.30
N THR A 144 -7.95 -20.05 22.41
CA THR A 144 -7.02 -19.05 21.90
C THR A 144 -7.33 -18.70 20.46
N VAL A 145 -7.66 -17.43 20.22
CA VAL A 145 -8.14 -16.93 18.93
C VAL A 145 -7.13 -15.98 18.31
N ALA A 146 -6.77 -16.21 17.04
CA ALA A 146 -6.03 -15.24 16.22
C ALA A 146 -6.99 -14.42 15.37
N ILE A 147 -6.88 -13.09 15.40
CA ILE A 147 -7.75 -12.14 14.71
C ILE A 147 -6.89 -11.21 13.85
N PHE A 148 -7.04 -11.31 12.53
CA PHE A 148 -6.31 -10.49 11.56
C PHE A 148 -7.12 -9.27 11.13
N THR A 149 -6.59 -8.07 11.37
CA THR A 149 -7.26 -6.79 11.19
C THR A 149 -6.28 -5.68 10.76
N HIS A 150 -6.62 -4.41 11.02
CA HIS A 150 -5.98 -3.23 10.44
C HIS A 150 -5.60 -2.17 11.48
N GLY A 151 -4.85 -1.17 11.04
CA GLY A 151 -4.15 -0.26 11.95
C GLY A 151 -5.08 0.70 12.70
N CYS A 152 -6.03 1.32 11.99
CA CYS A 152 -6.89 2.34 12.61
C CYS A 152 -7.87 1.70 13.59
N VAL A 153 -8.45 0.55 13.24
CA VAL A 153 -9.35 -0.18 14.15
C VAL A 153 -8.65 -0.80 15.36
N ILE A 154 -7.38 -1.25 15.25
CA ILE A 154 -6.59 -1.65 16.43
C ILE A 154 -6.43 -0.48 17.38
N ARG A 155 -6.07 0.70 16.87
CA ARG A 155 -5.88 1.89 17.69
C ARG A 155 -7.19 2.29 18.38
N ALA A 156 -8.31 2.31 17.65
CA ALA A 156 -9.61 2.64 18.23
C ALA A 156 -10.07 1.59 19.25
N MET A 157 -9.79 0.30 19.02
CA MET A 157 -10.06 -0.76 20.00
C MET A 157 -9.29 -0.51 21.30
N LEU A 158 -7.99 -0.24 21.22
CA LEU A 158 -7.16 0.04 22.40
C LEU A 158 -7.64 1.28 23.16
N GLU A 159 -7.99 2.36 22.44
CA GLU A 159 -8.56 3.57 23.04
C GLU A 159 -9.93 3.31 23.72
N GLY A 160 -10.70 2.35 23.22
CA GLY A 160 -12.00 1.97 23.79
C GLY A 160 -11.89 1.05 25.01
N LEU A 161 -10.99 0.06 24.97
CA LEU A 161 -10.79 -0.90 26.07
C LEU A 161 -9.95 -0.32 27.22
N PHE A 162 -8.99 0.55 26.90
CA PHE A 162 -8.01 1.07 27.87
C PHE A 162 -7.95 2.61 27.83
N PRO A 163 -9.04 3.29 28.23
CA PRO A 163 -9.12 4.75 28.17
C PRO A 163 -8.01 5.41 28.99
N GLY A 164 -7.45 6.49 28.46
CA GLY A 164 -6.35 7.24 29.09
C GLY A 164 -4.95 6.68 28.84
N GLN A 165 -4.83 5.50 28.21
CA GLN A 165 -3.55 4.98 27.74
C GLN A 165 -3.30 5.37 26.28
N GLU A 166 -2.05 5.68 25.95
CA GLU A 166 -1.70 5.95 24.57
C GLU A 166 -1.66 4.64 23.76
N ALA A 167 -2.60 4.48 22.82
CA ALA A 167 -2.70 3.29 21.99
C ALA A 167 -1.48 3.07 21.08
N GLY A 168 -0.82 4.16 20.65
CA GLY A 168 0.30 4.12 19.71
C GLY A 168 -0.11 3.62 18.32
N HIS A 169 0.89 3.51 17.43
CA HIS A 169 0.70 2.89 16.12
C HIS A 169 1.15 1.43 16.17
N CYS A 170 0.49 0.55 15.42
CA CYS A 170 0.85 -0.86 15.27
C CYS A 170 1.64 -1.05 13.96
N ASP A 171 2.84 -1.63 13.98
CA ASP A 171 3.59 -1.93 12.75
C ASP A 171 2.86 -3.00 11.92
N ASN A 172 3.20 -3.16 10.64
CA ASN A 172 2.71 -4.31 9.87
C ASN A 172 3.10 -5.62 10.58
N THR A 173 2.19 -6.59 10.59
CA THR A 173 2.28 -7.84 11.37
C THR A 173 2.49 -7.69 12.88
N GLY A 174 2.38 -6.48 13.43
CA GLY A 174 2.41 -6.26 14.88
C GLY A 174 1.31 -7.03 15.60
N VAL A 175 1.63 -7.55 16.79
CA VAL A 175 0.76 -8.46 17.55
C VAL A 175 0.45 -7.85 18.92
N THR A 176 -0.83 -7.77 19.25
CA THR A 176 -1.32 -7.47 20.60
C THR A 176 -1.98 -8.71 21.16
N LEU A 177 -1.65 -9.09 22.40
CA LEU A 177 -2.30 -10.20 23.10
C LEU A 177 -3.16 -9.66 24.23
N LEU A 178 -4.45 -10.00 24.17
CA LEU A 178 -5.42 -9.71 25.22
C LEU A 178 -5.93 -11.02 25.83
N GLU A 179 -6.31 -10.95 27.10
CA GLU A 179 -7.13 -11.96 27.76
C GLU A 179 -8.51 -11.38 28.04
N TYR A 180 -9.55 -12.16 27.74
CA TYR A 180 -10.93 -11.81 28.01
C TYR A 180 -11.51 -12.77 29.05
N ASP A 181 -12.13 -12.22 30.10
CA ASP A 181 -12.82 -13.00 31.12
C ASP A 181 -14.03 -12.22 31.66
N GLY A 182 -15.24 -12.79 31.51
CA GLY A 182 -16.46 -12.22 32.08
C GLY A 182 -16.75 -10.75 31.74
N GLY A 183 -16.43 -10.29 30.52
CA GLY A 183 -16.64 -8.91 30.07
C GLY A 183 -15.45 -7.97 30.33
N GLN A 184 -14.38 -8.47 30.96
CA GLN A 184 -13.17 -7.70 31.24
C GLN A 184 -12.05 -8.09 30.28
N TYR A 185 -11.29 -7.10 29.82
CA TYR A 185 -10.10 -7.29 29.00
C TYR A 185 -8.84 -6.95 29.78
N ARG A 186 -7.85 -7.82 29.69
CA ARG A 186 -6.50 -7.61 30.24
C ARG A 186 -5.49 -7.61 29.11
N GLU A 187 -4.73 -6.54 28.98
CA GLU A 187 -3.60 -6.49 28.04
C GLU A 187 -2.40 -7.25 28.61
N ILE A 188 -1.87 -8.20 27.83
CA ILE A 188 -0.65 -8.93 28.17
C ILE A 188 0.56 -8.25 27.53
N TYR A 189 0.44 -7.93 26.24
CA TYR A 189 1.39 -7.08 25.53
C TYR A 189 0.72 -6.42 24.33
N ARG A 190 1.30 -5.31 23.88
CA ARG A 190 0.77 -4.46 22.81
C ARG A 190 1.74 -4.29 21.66
N ASN A 191 1.22 -4.39 20.44
CA ASN A 191 1.89 -4.01 19.18
C ASN A 191 3.32 -4.58 19.04
N ASP A 192 3.58 -5.78 19.55
CA ASP A 192 4.90 -6.39 19.48
C ASP A 192 5.22 -6.82 18.05
N ASN A 193 6.32 -6.30 17.53
CA ASN A 193 6.85 -6.58 16.20
C ASN A 193 8.27 -7.17 16.27
N SER A 194 8.71 -7.67 17.42
CA SER A 194 10.05 -8.23 17.67
C SER A 194 10.49 -9.35 16.70
N HIS A 195 9.53 -10.00 16.04
CA HIS A 195 9.76 -11.02 15.02
C HIS A 195 10.25 -10.45 13.68
N LEU A 196 10.10 -9.14 13.46
CA LEU A 196 10.54 -8.48 12.23
C LEU A 196 11.99 -8.00 12.36
N PRO A 197 12.88 -8.37 11.42
CA PRO A 197 14.14 -7.67 11.28
C PRO A 197 13.89 -6.22 10.84
N GLY A 198 14.76 -5.28 11.21
CA GLY A 198 14.56 -3.85 10.92
C GLY A 198 14.33 -3.54 9.43
N GLN A 199 14.91 -4.32 8.52
CA GLN A 199 14.70 -4.18 7.06
C GLN A 199 13.30 -4.59 6.57
N LEU A 200 12.48 -5.24 7.39
CA LEU A 200 11.10 -5.60 7.09
C LEU A 200 10.10 -4.77 7.89
N SER A 201 10.51 -4.02 8.92
CA SER A 201 9.62 -3.14 9.68
C SER A 201 9.25 -1.90 8.85
N THR A 202 7.96 -1.63 8.69
CA THR A 202 7.48 -0.41 8.03
C THR A 202 7.80 0.81 8.90
N PHE A 203 7.74 0.65 10.22
CA PHE A 203 8.10 1.72 11.17
C PHE A 203 9.59 2.06 11.15
N ALA A 204 10.47 1.09 10.90
CA ALA A 204 11.89 1.37 10.71
C ALA A 204 12.16 2.10 9.39
N LYS A 205 11.33 1.89 8.37
CA LYS A 205 11.48 2.49 7.03
C LYS A 205 10.81 3.85 6.87
N GLN A 206 9.80 4.17 7.68
CA GLN A 206 8.94 5.36 7.51
C GLN A 206 8.84 6.16 8.81
N ASN A 207 8.62 7.48 8.70
CA ASN A 207 8.65 8.39 9.84
C ASN A 207 7.29 9.02 10.18
N TRP A 208 6.23 8.79 9.39
CA TRP A 208 4.90 9.40 9.61
C TRP A 208 4.31 9.18 11.01
N TRP A 209 4.69 8.09 11.69
CA TRP A 209 4.18 7.72 13.02
C TRP A 209 4.93 8.39 14.18
N ARG A 210 6.11 9.00 13.93
CA ARG A 210 6.97 9.60 14.98
C ARG A 210 6.46 10.98 15.39
N LYS A 211 6.40 11.24 16.71
CA LYS A 211 5.93 12.52 17.27
C LYS A 211 6.91 13.68 17.02
N GLU A 212 8.21 13.41 16.96
CA GLU A 212 9.25 14.41 16.72
C GLU A 212 9.46 14.66 15.22
N ARG A 213 9.21 15.91 14.78
CA ARG A 213 9.14 16.36 13.38
C ARG A 213 10.51 16.47 12.68
N VAL A 214 11.45 15.53 12.86
CA VAL A 214 12.82 15.70 12.35
C VAL A 214 12.92 15.53 10.81
N GLN A 215 12.10 14.65 10.21
CA GLN A 215 11.91 14.56 8.75
C GLN A 215 10.51 14.01 8.46
N ARG A 216 9.62 14.82 7.87
CA ARG A 216 8.30 14.35 7.44
C ARG A 216 8.45 13.40 6.25
N ASP A 217 7.64 12.34 6.24
CA ASP A 217 7.46 11.54 5.04
C ASP A 217 7.00 12.43 3.88
N ARG A 218 7.54 12.18 2.70
CA ARG A 218 7.25 12.97 1.51
C ARG A 218 6.20 12.23 0.69
N ASN A 219 5.04 12.84 0.52
CA ASN A 219 3.93 12.24 -0.23
C ASN A 219 3.68 13.07 -1.50
N LEU A 220 3.71 12.39 -2.64
CA LEU A 220 3.37 12.99 -3.92
C LEU A 220 1.85 13.07 -4.06
N TRP A 221 1.42 14.08 -4.81
CA TRP A 221 0.12 14.09 -5.47
C TRP A 221 0.31 14.26 -6.97
N PHE A 222 -0.76 14.03 -7.72
CA PHE A 222 -0.70 13.97 -9.18
C PHE A 222 -1.79 14.83 -9.79
N ARG A 223 -1.48 15.44 -10.93
CA ARG A 223 -2.44 16.11 -11.80
C ARG A 223 -2.19 15.77 -13.26
N PRO A 224 -3.20 15.82 -14.13
CA PRO A 224 -2.98 15.86 -15.57
C PRO A 224 -1.97 16.95 -15.92
N LEU A 225 -1.05 16.66 -16.84
CA LEU A 225 -0.07 17.65 -17.29
C LEU A 225 -0.76 18.83 -17.99
N GLY A 226 -1.85 18.57 -18.72
CA GLY A 226 -2.44 19.56 -19.62
C GLY A 226 -1.55 19.82 -20.85
N ASN A 227 -1.69 21.02 -21.44
CA ASN A 227 -0.89 21.44 -22.60
C ASN A 227 0.41 22.12 -22.14
N ASP A 228 1.39 21.33 -21.73
CA ASP A 228 2.72 21.80 -21.34
C ASP A 228 3.84 21.00 -22.03
N PRO A 229 4.07 21.24 -23.34
CA PRO A 229 5.14 20.60 -24.08
C PRO A 229 6.54 20.93 -23.53
N GLN A 230 6.71 22.13 -22.97
CA GLN A 230 8.02 22.59 -22.48
C GLN A 230 8.48 21.76 -21.29
N TRP A 231 7.61 21.58 -20.29
CA TRP A 231 7.90 20.75 -19.12
C TRP A 231 8.15 19.29 -19.50
N TYR A 232 7.30 18.73 -20.37
CA TYR A 232 7.44 17.33 -20.81
C TYR A 232 8.79 17.11 -21.51
N VAL A 233 9.15 18.00 -22.44
CA VAL A 233 10.40 17.92 -23.20
C VAL A 233 11.60 18.11 -22.29
N GLN A 234 11.53 19.01 -21.30
CA GLN A 234 12.58 19.17 -20.30
C GLN A 234 12.81 17.88 -19.51
N CYS A 235 11.75 17.22 -19.04
CA CYS A 235 11.85 15.95 -18.32
C CYS A 235 12.48 14.85 -19.20
N ARG A 236 12.05 14.75 -20.46
CA ARG A 236 12.59 13.78 -21.42
C ARG A 236 14.07 14.04 -21.73
N ARG A 237 14.44 15.31 -21.93
CA ARG A 237 15.82 15.73 -22.20
C ARG A 237 16.75 15.33 -21.07
N GLU A 238 16.43 15.69 -19.82
CA GLU A 238 17.28 15.33 -18.68
C GLU A 238 17.42 13.82 -18.55
N ALA A 239 16.31 13.07 -18.67
CA ALA A 239 16.35 11.61 -18.55
C ALA A 239 17.20 10.96 -19.65
N TRP A 240 17.11 11.49 -20.87
CA TRP A 240 17.87 11.00 -22.02
C TRP A 240 19.35 11.33 -21.89
N GLU A 241 19.69 12.59 -21.63
CA GLU A 241 21.08 13.05 -21.50
C GLU A 241 21.78 12.42 -20.29
N GLY A 242 21.03 12.06 -19.24
CA GLY A 242 21.54 11.28 -18.12
C GLY A 242 21.96 9.84 -18.49
N ILE A 243 21.46 9.29 -19.60
CA ILE A 243 21.79 7.94 -20.10
C ILE A 243 22.79 8.00 -21.27
N TYR A 244 22.56 8.91 -22.22
CA TYR A 244 23.28 8.98 -23.49
C TYR A 244 24.29 10.12 -23.58
N GLY A 245 24.39 10.95 -22.54
CA GLY A 245 25.34 12.06 -22.43
C GLY A 245 24.73 13.43 -22.78
N PRO A 246 25.32 14.54 -22.31
CA PRO A 246 24.85 15.89 -22.59
C PRO A 246 24.76 16.20 -24.09
N GLY A 247 23.70 16.89 -24.51
CA GLY A 247 23.50 17.30 -25.92
C GLY A 247 23.09 16.17 -26.87
N SER A 248 22.91 14.95 -26.37
CA SER A 248 22.49 13.79 -27.17
C SER A 248 20.98 13.72 -27.42
N PHE A 249 20.18 14.60 -26.80
CA PHE A 249 18.73 14.54 -26.89
C PHE A 249 18.22 14.89 -28.29
N PRO A 250 17.45 14.00 -28.94
CA PRO A 250 16.90 14.23 -30.28
C PRO A 250 15.74 15.24 -30.26
N ASP A 251 14.93 15.27 -31.32
CA ASP A 251 13.75 16.14 -31.43
C ASP A 251 12.73 15.86 -30.31
N GLY A 252 12.65 16.80 -29.36
CA GLY A 252 11.71 16.75 -28.24
C GLY A 252 10.25 16.90 -28.64
N ALA A 253 9.95 17.62 -29.74
CA ALA A 253 8.56 17.86 -30.16
C ALA A 253 7.88 16.55 -30.57
N ALA A 254 8.61 15.66 -31.25
CA ALA A 254 8.14 14.33 -31.62
C ALA A 254 7.74 13.48 -30.39
N TYR A 255 8.52 13.55 -29.30
CA TYR A 255 8.19 12.81 -28.07
C TYR A 255 6.91 13.30 -27.39
N TYR A 256 6.65 14.61 -27.41
CA TYR A 256 5.42 15.14 -26.83
C TYR A 256 4.22 14.79 -27.72
N ALA A 257 4.35 14.92 -29.04
CA ALA A 257 3.30 14.54 -29.98
C ALA A 257 2.95 13.05 -29.88
N ASP A 258 3.93 12.15 -29.78
CA ASP A 258 3.69 10.72 -29.54
C ASP A 258 2.98 10.49 -28.20
N ALA A 259 3.40 11.18 -27.13
CA ALA A 259 2.75 11.04 -25.82
C ALA A 259 1.28 11.49 -25.84
N VAL A 260 0.98 12.64 -26.46
CA VAL A 260 -0.39 13.14 -26.62
C VAL A 260 -1.21 12.19 -27.51
N GLY A 261 -0.63 11.66 -28.59
CA GLY A 261 -1.26 10.65 -29.44
C GLY A 261 -1.64 9.39 -28.68
N ARG A 262 -0.72 8.84 -27.88
CA ARG A 262 -0.96 7.66 -27.02
C ARG A 262 -1.94 7.92 -25.89
N ALA A 263 -1.98 9.14 -25.36
CA ALA A 263 -2.96 9.54 -24.37
C ALA A 263 -4.38 9.40 -24.90
N ALA A 264 -4.59 9.60 -26.22
CA ALA A 264 -5.87 9.38 -26.89
C ALA A 264 -7.05 10.07 -26.19
N GLY A 265 -6.82 11.28 -25.68
CA GLY A 265 -7.82 12.08 -24.95
C GLY A 265 -7.98 11.75 -23.46
N GLU A 266 -7.30 10.72 -22.92
CA GLU A 266 -7.28 10.40 -21.49
C GLU A 266 -6.35 11.37 -20.73
N PRO A 267 -6.87 12.32 -19.93
CA PRO A 267 -6.04 13.35 -19.31
C PRO A 267 -5.03 12.79 -18.30
N TRP A 268 -5.33 11.65 -17.68
CA TRP A 268 -4.45 11.01 -16.70
C TRP A 268 -3.40 10.09 -17.34
N ALA A 269 -3.35 9.99 -18.67
CA ALA A 269 -2.28 9.27 -19.35
C ALA A 269 -0.94 10.01 -19.31
N ILE A 270 -0.95 11.32 -19.03
CA ILE A 270 0.26 12.10 -18.79
C ILE A 270 0.07 12.92 -17.52
N CYS A 271 0.68 12.47 -16.43
CA CYS A 271 0.57 13.12 -15.13
C CYS A 271 1.86 13.84 -14.76
N GLN A 272 1.71 15.05 -14.23
CA GLN A 272 2.75 15.71 -13.46
C GLN A 272 2.66 15.24 -12.00
N ALA A 273 3.78 14.78 -11.44
CA ALA A 273 3.89 14.45 -10.03
C ALA A 273 4.37 15.68 -9.26
N MET A 274 3.75 15.96 -8.12
CA MET A 274 3.94 17.19 -7.35
C MET A 274 4.31 16.85 -5.90
N LEU A 275 5.23 17.61 -5.30
CA LEU A 275 5.55 17.57 -3.88
C LEU A 275 5.27 18.93 -3.26
N GLY A 276 4.21 19.04 -2.45
CA GLY A 276 3.66 20.35 -2.10
C GLY A 276 3.22 21.09 -3.35
N GLU A 277 3.71 22.31 -3.56
CA GLU A 277 3.41 23.10 -4.78
C GLU A 277 4.47 22.92 -5.90
N GLU A 278 5.55 22.18 -5.64
CA GLU A 278 6.66 22.03 -6.57
C GLU A 278 6.47 20.82 -7.50
N PRO A 279 6.66 20.98 -8.83
CA PRO A 279 6.76 19.85 -9.73
C PRO A 279 7.94 18.95 -9.34
N ALA A 280 7.69 17.66 -9.18
CA ALA A 280 8.67 16.67 -8.76
C ALA A 280 9.03 15.66 -9.85
N GLY A 281 8.10 15.40 -10.77
CA GLY A 281 8.31 14.38 -11.79
C GLY A 281 7.19 14.30 -12.82
N LEU A 282 7.26 13.26 -13.64
CA LEU A 282 6.33 13.00 -14.72
C LEU A 282 6.08 11.49 -14.83
N LEU A 283 4.82 11.12 -15.04
CA LEU A 283 4.38 9.77 -15.34
C LEU A 283 3.61 9.80 -16.66
N GLN A 284 4.07 9.01 -17.63
CA GLN A 284 3.36 8.76 -18.88
C GLN A 284 2.86 7.31 -18.88
N LEU A 285 1.62 7.12 -19.31
CA LEU A 285 0.95 5.84 -19.44
C LEU A 285 0.52 5.67 -20.90
N ASP A 286 0.63 4.43 -21.42
CA ASP A 286 0.06 4.04 -22.71
C ASP A 286 -1.01 2.98 -22.44
N TRP A 287 -2.24 3.47 -22.27
CA TRP A 287 -3.30 2.68 -21.65
C TRP A 287 -4.01 1.72 -22.61
N ASN A 288 -3.81 1.92 -23.90
CA ASN A 288 -4.28 1.07 -24.98
C ASN A 288 -3.34 -0.11 -25.23
N ARG A 289 -2.03 0.10 -25.09
CA ARG A 289 -1.04 -0.96 -25.28
C ARG A 289 -1.26 -2.09 -24.27
N GLY A 290 -1.37 -3.32 -24.78
CA GLY A 290 -1.51 -4.52 -23.95
C GLY A 290 -2.92 -4.71 -23.36
N ALA A 291 -3.90 -3.92 -23.81
CA ALA A 291 -5.22 -3.89 -23.23
C ALA A 291 -5.93 -5.26 -23.25
N GLU A 292 -5.90 -5.93 -24.41
CA GLU A 292 -6.50 -7.25 -24.60
C GLU A 292 -5.85 -8.31 -23.71
N GLN A 293 -4.56 -8.15 -23.41
CA GLN A 293 -3.78 -9.02 -22.53
C GLN A 293 -3.90 -8.63 -21.05
N ARG A 294 -4.71 -7.61 -20.71
CA ARG A 294 -4.86 -7.05 -19.36
C ARG A 294 -3.54 -6.50 -18.79
N VAL A 295 -2.68 -5.98 -19.66
CA VAL A 295 -1.41 -5.35 -19.31
C VAL A 295 -1.54 -3.82 -19.44
N GLY A 296 -1.03 -3.08 -18.45
CA GLY A 296 -0.78 -1.64 -18.55
C GLY A 296 0.68 -1.37 -18.89
N TYR A 297 0.97 -0.32 -19.65
CA TYR A 297 2.34 0.03 -20.02
C TYR A 297 2.73 1.43 -19.55
N ILE A 298 3.96 1.59 -19.04
CA ILE A 298 4.55 2.88 -18.65
C ILE A 298 5.67 3.22 -19.65
N PRO A 299 5.39 4.07 -20.66
CA PRO A 299 6.44 4.57 -21.55
C PRO A 299 7.48 5.46 -20.87
N PHE A 300 7.10 6.14 -19.79
CA PHE A 300 7.99 7.06 -19.11
C PHE A 300 7.63 7.24 -17.64
N LEU A 301 8.64 7.09 -16.80
CA LEU A 301 8.58 7.39 -15.38
C LEU A 301 9.80 8.25 -15.06
N TYR A 302 9.57 9.44 -14.51
CA TYR A 302 10.60 10.44 -14.30
C TYR A 302 10.44 11.14 -12.96
N LEU A 303 11.59 11.37 -12.31
CA LEU A 303 11.73 12.26 -11.17
C LEU A 303 12.91 13.19 -11.43
N LEU A 304 12.74 14.46 -11.05
CA LEU A 304 13.85 15.40 -11.06
C LEU A 304 14.98 14.93 -10.14
N PRO A 305 16.26 15.21 -10.48
CA PRO A 305 17.43 14.76 -9.73
C PRO A 305 17.35 14.97 -8.22
N GLN A 306 16.91 16.15 -7.77
CA GLN A 306 16.80 16.51 -6.36
C GLN A 306 15.75 15.71 -5.58
N PHE A 307 14.82 15.03 -6.27
CA PHE A 307 13.78 14.19 -5.69
C PHE A 307 14.09 12.67 -5.79
N ARG A 308 15.20 12.30 -6.45
CA ARG A 308 15.66 10.91 -6.54
C ARG A 308 16.20 10.44 -5.18
N ARG A 309 16.16 9.12 -4.95
CA ARG A 309 16.64 8.46 -3.71
C ARG A 309 15.92 8.86 -2.41
N LEU A 310 14.81 9.58 -2.52
CA LEU A 310 13.98 10.01 -1.39
C LEU A 310 12.73 9.13 -1.21
N GLY A 311 12.73 7.93 -1.79
CA GLY A 311 11.60 6.99 -1.73
C GLY A 311 10.39 7.37 -2.60
N LEU A 312 10.45 8.48 -3.34
CA LEU A 312 9.30 9.01 -4.10
C LEU A 312 8.95 8.19 -5.36
N GLY A 313 9.92 7.50 -5.97
CA GLY A 313 9.72 6.79 -7.23
C GLY A 313 8.63 5.72 -7.17
N VAL A 314 8.49 5.05 -6.03
CA VAL A 314 7.48 3.98 -5.85
C VAL A 314 6.05 4.54 -5.88
N GLN A 315 5.86 5.81 -5.52
CA GLN A 315 4.54 6.46 -5.56
C GLN A 315 4.08 6.72 -7.01
N LEU A 316 5.02 6.92 -7.96
CA LEU A 316 4.69 6.97 -9.40
C LEU A 316 4.22 5.60 -9.90
N ILE A 317 4.86 4.51 -9.46
CA ILE A 317 4.38 3.14 -9.74
C ILE A 317 2.97 2.96 -9.16
N GLY A 318 2.76 3.39 -7.91
CA GLY A 318 1.45 3.32 -7.26
C GLY A 318 0.34 4.08 -7.98
N GLN A 319 0.66 5.26 -8.55
CA GLN A 319 -0.28 6.00 -9.39
C GLN A 319 -0.62 5.23 -10.67
N ALA A 320 0.36 4.60 -11.31
CA ALA A 320 0.11 3.75 -12.48
C ALA A 320 -0.73 2.51 -12.11
N VAL A 321 -0.43 1.86 -10.98
CA VAL A 321 -1.18 0.70 -10.48
C VAL A 321 -2.65 1.06 -10.23
N SER A 322 -2.92 2.17 -9.52
CA SER A 322 -4.29 2.67 -9.28
C SER A 322 -5.02 2.98 -10.59
N PHE A 323 -4.35 3.64 -11.54
CA PHE A 323 -4.92 3.93 -12.85
C PHE A 323 -5.31 2.64 -13.60
N TYR A 324 -4.37 1.69 -13.72
CA TYR A 324 -4.56 0.50 -14.53
C TYR A 324 -5.47 -0.56 -13.89
N ARG A 325 -5.50 -0.66 -12.56
CA ARG A 325 -6.39 -1.58 -11.86
C ARG A 325 -7.86 -1.24 -12.11
N ARG A 326 -8.21 0.05 -12.18
CA ARG A 326 -9.56 0.52 -12.54
C ARG A 326 -9.97 0.13 -13.96
N LEU A 327 -8.99 -0.06 -14.86
CA LEU A 327 -9.18 -0.55 -16.22
C LEU A 327 -9.16 -2.09 -16.32
N GLY A 328 -9.14 -2.81 -15.18
CA GLY A 328 -9.12 -4.26 -15.13
C GLY A 328 -7.78 -4.90 -15.51
N ARG A 329 -6.69 -4.13 -15.57
CA ARG A 329 -5.35 -4.69 -15.82
C ARG A 329 -4.87 -5.49 -14.62
N THR A 330 -4.11 -6.54 -14.88
CA THR A 330 -3.51 -7.43 -13.87
C THR A 330 -1.98 -7.37 -13.88
N HIS A 331 -1.38 -6.83 -14.94
CA HIS A 331 0.06 -6.61 -15.05
C HIS A 331 0.39 -5.17 -15.42
N LEU A 332 1.58 -4.73 -15.01
CA LEU A 332 2.14 -3.44 -15.35
C LEU A 332 3.55 -3.62 -15.89
N GLN A 333 3.80 -3.09 -17.09
CA GLN A 333 5.07 -3.27 -17.79
C GLN A 333 5.76 -1.94 -18.10
N LEU A 334 7.09 -2.00 -18.15
CA LEU A 334 7.93 -0.90 -18.62
C LEU A 334 9.24 -1.42 -19.21
N ALA A 335 9.88 -0.61 -20.04
CA ALA A 335 11.20 -0.90 -20.57
C ALA A 335 12.29 -0.17 -19.78
N VAL A 336 13.41 -0.85 -19.51
CA VAL A 336 14.58 -0.27 -18.84
C VAL A 336 15.86 -0.66 -19.56
N SER A 337 16.82 0.27 -19.63
CA SER A 337 18.16 -0.06 -20.14
C SER A 337 18.90 -0.95 -19.14
N PRO A 338 19.46 -2.10 -19.57
CA PRO A 338 20.33 -2.93 -18.73
C PRO A 338 21.56 -2.17 -18.20
N GLU A 339 21.98 -1.13 -18.93
CA GLU A 339 23.09 -0.25 -18.56
C GLU A 339 22.71 0.79 -17.49
N ASN A 340 21.45 0.80 -17.03
CA ASN A 340 21.01 1.61 -15.89
C ASN A 340 20.77 0.73 -14.65
N PRO A 341 21.83 0.31 -13.95
CA PRO A 341 21.72 -0.62 -12.83
C PRO A 341 20.97 -0.01 -11.63
N GLY A 342 20.91 1.32 -11.54
CA GLY A 342 20.10 2.01 -10.53
C GLY A 342 18.60 1.80 -10.74
N ALA A 343 18.13 2.01 -11.97
CA ALA A 343 16.72 1.78 -12.33
C ALA A 343 16.33 0.30 -12.25
N VAL A 344 17.19 -0.60 -12.74
CA VAL A 344 16.98 -2.05 -12.64
C VAL A 344 16.80 -2.49 -11.18
N ARG A 345 17.72 -2.10 -10.29
CA ARG A 345 17.61 -2.42 -8.85
C ARG A 345 16.37 -1.80 -8.22
N PHE A 346 15.98 -0.60 -8.63
CA PHE A 346 14.77 0.05 -8.15
C PHE A 346 13.52 -0.78 -8.51
N TYR A 347 13.37 -1.21 -9.77
CA TYR A 347 12.23 -2.01 -10.20
C TYR A 347 12.20 -3.40 -9.54
N GLN A 348 13.35 -4.08 -9.48
CA GLN A 348 13.46 -5.39 -8.83
C GLN A 348 13.15 -5.31 -7.33
N ARG A 349 13.59 -4.26 -6.63
CA ARG A 349 13.30 -4.03 -5.21
C ARG A 349 11.79 -3.99 -4.94
N TYR A 350 11.00 -3.46 -5.86
CA TYR A 350 9.55 -3.35 -5.74
C TYR A 350 8.80 -4.48 -6.45
N GLY A 351 9.47 -5.60 -6.72
CA GLY A 351 8.84 -6.83 -7.17
C GLY A 351 8.63 -6.94 -8.68
N MET A 352 9.22 -6.04 -9.49
CA MET A 352 9.19 -6.23 -10.94
C MET A 352 10.24 -7.26 -11.37
N THR A 353 9.87 -8.13 -12.30
CA THR A 353 10.75 -9.18 -12.87
C THR A 353 10.98 -8.94 -14.36
N GLN A 354 12.08 -9.46 -14.92
CA GLN A 354 12.31 -9.36 -16.35
C GLN A 354 11.45 -10.39 -17.08
N ALA A 355 10.51 -9.92 -17.91
CA ALA A 355 9.61 -10.76 -18.70
C ALA A 355 10.08 -10.95 -20.16
N GLY A 356 11.05 -10.16 -20.61
CA GLY A 356 11.60 -10.27 -21.97
C GLY A 356 12.48 -9.10 -22.33
N THR A 357 12.56 -8.82 -23.63
CA THR A 357 13.30 -7.69 -24.20
C THR A 357 12.48 -6.96 -25.25
N VAL A 358 12.75 -5.67 -25.43
CA VAL A 358 12.15 -4.83 -26.48
C VAL A 358 13.22 -3.97 -27.15
N ALA A 359 12.99 -3.60 -28.41
CA ALA A 359 13.86 -2.69 -29.13
C ALA A 359 13.73 -1.26 -28.56
N GLY A 360 14.86 -0.64 -28.25
CA GLY A 360 14.99 0.78 -27.94
C GLY A 360 15.73 1.54 -29.05
N ALA A 361 16.12 2.79 -28.79
CA ALA A 361 16.90 3.60 -29.73
C ALA A 361 18.32 3.04 -29.91
N GLY A 362 18.46 2.05 -30.79
CA GLY A 362 19.72 1.38 -31.11
C GLY A 362 20.22 0.39 -30.05
N LYS A 363 19.42 0.08 -29.01
CA LYS A 363 19.78 -0.84 -27.93
C LYS A 363 18.64 -1.80 -27.61
N THR A 364 18.98 -2.94 -27.01
CA THR A 364 18.00 -3.87 -26.44
C THR A 364 17.68 -3.45 -25.01
N LEU A 365 16.41 -3.20 -24.72
CA LEU A 365 15.91 -2.88 -23.38
C LEU A 365 15.32 -4.12 -22.73
N TRP A 366 15.42 -4.23 -21.41
CA TRP A 366 14.70 -5.24 -20.65
C TRP A 366 13.24 -4.80 -20.46
N LEU A 367 12.31 -5.71 -20.75
CA LEU A 367 10.90 -5.54 -20.43
C LEU A 367 10.69 -6.04 -19.01
N MET A 368 10.41 -5.11 -18.09
CA MET A 368 10.08 -5.41 -16.70
C MET A 368 8.57 -5.56 -16.56
N ASP A 369 8.13 -6.55 -15.78
CA ASP A 369 6.74 -6.86 -15.50
C ASP A 369 6.47 -6.87 -13.99
N PHE A 370 5.36 -6.26 -13.58
CA PHE A 370 4.85 -6.26 -12.23
C PHE A 370 3.46 -6.89 -12.21
N ASN A 371 3.32 -8.00 -11.50
CA ASN A 371 2.04 -8.63 -11.26
C ASN A 371 1.24 -7.82 -10.22
N MET A 372 0.23 -7.09 -10.69
CA MET A 372 -0.69 -6.31 -9.86
C MET A 372 -1.78 -7.17 -9.21
N ASP A 373 -1.73 -8.49 -9.38
CA ASP A 373 -2.64 -9.51 -8.85
C ASP A 373 -1.86 -10.59 -8.09
N LEU A 374 -0.77 -10.18 -7.41
CA LEU A 374 0.19 -11.05 -6.72
C LEU A 374 -0.46 -12.06 -5.75
N THR A 375 -1.60 -11.71 -5.18
CA THR A 375 -2.27 -12.52 -4.16
C THR A 375 -3.40 -13.39 -4.69
N ARG A 376 -3.70 -13.34 -5.99
CA ARG A 376 -4.82 -14.08 -6.58
C ARG A 376 -4.78 -15.57 -6.26
N ASP A 377 -3.60 -16.19 -6.43
CA ASP A 377 -3.40 -17.62 -6.20
C ASP A 377 -3.21 -17.94 -4.70
N LEU A 378 -3.10 -16.91 -3.87
CA LEU A 378 -2.95 -16.99 -2.42
C LEU A 378 -4.30 -16.85 -1.70
N GLU A 379 -5.38 -16.62 -2.44
CA GLU A 379 -6.73 -16.61 -1.90
C GLU A 379 -7.25 -18.05 -1.83
N PRO A 380 -7.67 -18.55 -0.66
CA PRO A 380 -8.25 -19.88 -0.57
C PRO A 380 -9.51 -19.97 -1.43
N ALA A 381 -9.73 -21.14 -2.06
CA ALA A 381 -11.04 -21.51 -2.56
C ALA A 381 -12.01 -21.45 -1.38
N LEU A 382 -12.91 -20.47 -1.37
CA LEU A 382 -13.84 -20.22 -0.28
C LEU A 382 -14.64 -21.50 0.03
N ILE A 383 -14.32 -22.19 1.12
CA ILE A 383 -15.27 -23.12 1.71
C ILE A 383 -16.32 -22.23 2.38
N LYS A 384 -17.48 -22.13 1.73
CA LYS A 384 -18.69 -21.61 2.39
C LYS A 384 -18.94 -22.49 3.61
N ILE A 385 -18.86 -21.90 4.80
CA ILE A 385 -19.46 -22.48 6.01
C ILE A 385 -20.92 -22.05 6.01
#